data_AF-A0A0C2YL10-F1
#
_entry.id   AF-A0A0C2YL10-F1
#
_cell.length_a   1.000
_cell.length_b   1.000
_cell.length_c   1.000
_cell.angle_alpha   90.00
_cell.angle_beta   90.00
_cell.angle_gamma   90.00
#
_symmetry.space_group_name_H-M   'P 1'
#
loop_
_entity.id
_entity.type
_entity.pdbx_description
1 polymer ?
#
loop_
_entity_poly.entity_id
_entity_poly.type
_entity_poly.pdbx_seq_one_letter_code
_entity_poly.pdbx_strand_id
1 'polypeptide(L)'
;KILWDLYEHNFRFELVTLDHLLCPQIWSDPNNKCLDHIRQIFPGDSELTMCVERIPMKNEGMASQEPQEKRRYVEKFRVILSSWPTFPVDLEGSLLPSAVGTCVWVVKKQLARFYTQSFFDSFGQLPIVPRLIP
;
A
#
# COMPACT_ATOMS: atom_id res chain seq x y z
N LYS A 1 11.17 -6.63 -16.65
CA LYS A 1 9.95 -5.91 -17.06
C LYS A 1 8.70 -6.70 -16.67
N ILE A 2 8.41 -7.85 -17.30
CA ILE A 2 7.27 -8.73 -16.92
C ILE A 2 7.31 -9.14 -15.44
N LEU A 3 8.50 -9.48 -14.91
CA LEU A 3 8.62 -9.87 -13.50
C LEU A 3 8.26 -8.74 -12.52
N TRP A 4 8.62 -7.48 -12.82
CA TRP A 4 8.26 -6.37 -11.94
C TRP A 4 6.75 -6.17 -11.94
N ASP A 5 6.15 -6.18 -13.14
CA ASP A 5 4.71 -6.02 -13.34
C ASP A 5 3.89 -7.11 -12.64
N LEU A 6 4.37 -8.36 -12.68
CA LEU A 6 3.75 -9.47 -11.96
C LEU A 6 3.79 -9.29 -10.44
N TYR A 7 4.91 -8.82 -9.88
CA TYR A 7 5.02 -8.55 -8.44
C TYR A 7 4.10 -7.40 -8.02
N GLU A 8 4.01 -6.35 -8.84
CA GLU A 8 3.15 -5.19 -8.58
C GLU A 8 1.67 -5.58 -8.60
N HIS A 9 1.25 -6.35 -9.61
CA HIS A 9 -0.12 -6.85 -9.70
C HIS A 9 -0.47 -7.82 -8.57
N ASN A 10 0.42 -8.76 -8.25
CA ASN A 10 0.18 -9.72 -7.18
C ASN A 10 0.05 -9.01 -5.83
N PHE A 11 0.92 -8.03 -5.53
CA PHE A 11 0.80 -7.23 -4.31
C PHE A 11 -0.55 -6.51 -4.21
N ARG A 12 -1.08 -5.97 -5.32
CA ARG A 12 -2.41 -5.34 -5.36
C ARG A 12 -3.52 -6.32 -5.00
N PHE A 13 -3.50 -7.50 -5.63
CA PHE A 13 -4.50 -8.53 -5.36
C PHE A 13 -4.44 -9.02 -3.92
N GLU A 14 -3.23 -9.24 -3.40
CA GLU A 14 -3.02 -9.63 -2.00
C GLU A 14 -3.50 -8.56 -1.02
N LEU A 15 -3.20 -7.28 -1.29
CA LEU A 15 -3.67 -6.18 -0.45
C LEU A 15 -5.20 -6.05 -0.45
N VAL A 16 -5.84 -6.13 -1.63
CA VAL A 16 -7.31 -6.12 -1.75
C VAL A 16 -7.93 -7.28 -0.98
N THR A 17 -7.39 -8.49 -1.17
CA THR A 17 -7.91 -9.70 -0.53
C THR A 17 -7.79 -9.61 0.99
N LEU A 18 -6.65 -9.13 1.50
CA LEU A 18 -6.44 -8.96 2.93
C LEU A 18 -7.32 -7.85 3.52
N ASP A 19 -7.44 -6.70 2.86
CA ASP A 19 -8.30 -5.59 3.30
C ASP A 19 -9.77 -6.02 3.39
N HIS A 20 -10.25 -6.77 2.39
CA HIS A 20 -11.60 -7.35 2.38
C HIS A 20 -11.81 -8.36 3.52
N LEU A 21 -10.81 -9.20 3.79
CA LEU A 21 -10.87 -10.19 4.87
C LEU A 21 -10.91 -9.54 6.26
N LEU A 22 -10.11 -8.49 6.47
CA LEU A 22 -9.97 -7.84 7.78
C LEU A 22 -11.08 -6.82 8.06
N CYS A 23 -11.69 -6.24 7.02
CA CYS A 23 -12.70 -5.20 7.13
C CYS A 23 -14.02 -5.56 6.42
N PRO A 24 -14.61 -6.76 6.61
CA PRO A 24 -15.74 -7.22 5.80
C PRO A 24 -16.97 -6.30 5.90
N GLN A 25 -17.17 -5.63 7.04
CA GLN A 25 -18.23 -4.66 7.25
C GLN A 25 -18.09 -3.41 6.37
N ILE A 26 -16.86 -2.95 6.11
CA ILE A 26 -16.61 -1.78 5.24
C ILE A 26 -16.89 -2.17 3.79
N TRP A 27 -16.44 -3.35 3.38
CA TRP A 27 -16.63 -3.86 2.02
C TRP A 27 -18.07 -4.23 1.69
N SER A 28 -18.88 -4.53 2.71
CA SER A 28 -20.30 -4.82 2.53
C SER A 28 -21.15 -3.56 2.30
N ASP A 29 -20.64 -2.35 2.57
CA ASP A 29 -21.33 -1.10 2.26
C ASP A 29 -21.36 -0.86 0.74
N PRO A 30 -22.54 -0.73 0.09
CA PRO A 30 -22.63 -0.44 -1.33
C PRO A 30 -21.95 0.87 -1.77
N ASN A 31 -21.72 1.80 -0.85
CA ASN A 31 -21.08 3.10 -1.09
C ASN A 31 -19.61 3.12 -0.67
N ASN A 32 -19.02 1.97 -0.32
CA ASN A 32 -17.62 1.92 0.11
C ASN A 32 -16.68 2.38 -1.00
N LYS A 33 -15.54 2.93 -0.59
CA LYS A 33 -14.48 3.43 -1.49
C LYS A 33 -13.17 2.67 -1.28
N CYS A 34 -13.22 1.43 -0.77
CA CYS A 34 -12.03 0.65 -0.44
C CYS A 34 -11.12 0.46 -1.67
N LEU A 35 -11.71 0.05 -2.79
CA LEU A 35 -10.96 -0.11 -4.05
C LEU A 35 -10.35 1.20 -4.54
N ASP A 36 -11.06 2.33 -4.40
CA ASP A 36 -10.52 3.63 -4.81
C ASP A 36 -9.38 4.09 -3.90
N HIS A 37 -9.46 3.86 -2.60
CA HIS A 37 -8.36 4.11 -1.67
C HIS A 37 -7.15 3.24 -1.96
N ILE A 38 -7.35 1.94 -2.23
CA ILE A 38 -6.28 1.01 -2.62
C ILE A 38 -5.65 1.44 -3.93
N ARG A 39 -6.43 1.80 -4.95
CA ARG A 39 -5.89 2.31 -6.22
C ARG A 39 -4.96 3.51 -6.02
N GLN A 40 -5.33 4.42 -5.13
CA GLN A 40 -4.55 5.63 -4.91
C GLN A 40 -3.16 5.38 -4.33
N ILE A 41 -2.86 4.23 -3.71
CA ILE A 41 -1.50 3.94 -3.19
C ILE A 41 -0.49 3.65 -4.29
N PHE A 42 -0.95 3.45 -5.51
CA PHE A 42 -0.10 3.18 -6.66
C PHE A 42 0.01 4.43 -7.55
N PRO A 43 1.18 4.70 -8.12
CA PRO A 43 1.35 5.77 -9.08
C PRO A 43 0.69 5.42 -10.42
N GLY A 44 -0.04 6.37 -11.01
CA GLY A 44 -0.71 6.22 -12.31
C GLY A 44 -2.20 6.59 -12.28
N ASP A 45 -2.72 7.06 -13.42
CA ASP A 45 -4.10 7.53 -13.61
C ASP A 45 -5.01 6.47 -14.27
N SER A 46 -4.75 5.17 -14.09
CA SER A 46 -5.59 4.17 -14.78
C SER A 46 -6.93 3.98 -14.06
N GLU A 47 -7.91 4.76 -14.49
CA GLU A 47 -9.31 4.38 -14.44
C GLU A 47 -9.44 2.97 -15.07
N LEU A 48 -9.68 1.98 -14.20
CA LEU A 48 -10.35 0.71 -14.52
C LEU A 48 -9.61 -0.37 -15.32
N THR A 49 -8.28 -0.41 -15.41
CA THR A 49 -7.62 -1.66 -15.88
C THR A 49 -6.47 -2.12 -14.99
N MET A 50 -6.70 -3.23 -14.28
CA MET A 50 -5.68 -4.11 -13.68
C MET A 50 -4.79 -4.79 -14.75
N CYS A 51 -4.61 -4.17 -15.92
CA CYS A 51 -4.12 -4.88 -17.11
C CYS A 51 -3.06 -4.12 -17.92
N VAL A 52 -2.93 -2.79 -17.84
CA VAL A 52 -1.85 -2.09 -18.56
C VAL A 52 -1.45 -0.82 -17.82
N GLU A 53 -0.57 -0.94 -16.83
CA GLU A 53 0.20 0.21 -16.38
C GLU A 53 1.46 0.37 -17.23
N ARG A 54 1.84 1.63 -17.48
CA ARG A 54 3.15 1.90 -18.08
C ARG A 54 4.21 1.47 -17.07
N ILE A 55 5.08 0.54 -17.46
CA ILE A 55 6.25 0.19 -16.65
C ILE A 55 7.02 1.50 -16.38
N PRO A 56 7.17 1.91 -15.12
CA PRO A 56 7.74 3.21 -14.80
C PRO A 56 9.23 3.23 -15.19
N MET A 57 9.70 4.40 -15.63
CA MET A 57 11.10 4.61 -16.02
C MET A 57 12.00 4.92 -14.82
N LYS A 58 11.42 5.22 -13.66
CA LYS A 58 12.09 5.51 -12.40
C LYS A 58 11.28 4.91 -11.24
N ASN A 59 11.89 4.76 -10.06
CA ASN A 59 11.12 4.39 -8.87
C ASN A 59 10.15 5.52 -8.49
N GLU A 60 8.87 5.19 -8.34
CA GLU A 60 7.78 6.11 -8.03
C GLU A 60 7.01 5.61 -6.80
N GLY A 61 6.03 6.38 -6.34
CA GLY A 61 5.15 5.90 -5.27
C GLY A 61 5.87 5.77 -3.93
N MET A 62 5.58 4.68 -3.20
CA MET A 62 6.30 4.33 -1.97
C MET A 62 7.79 4.01 -2.22
N ALA A 63 8.20 3.71 -3.46
CA ALA A 63 9.58 3.42 -3.83
C ALA A 63 10.38 4.67 -4.25
N SER A 64 9.71 5.82 -4.43
CA SER A 64 10.34 7.07 -4.92
C SER A 64 11.54 7.51 -4.06
N GLN A 65 12.57 8.06 -4.68
CA GLN A 65 13.69 8.69 -3.95
C GLN A 65 13.32 10.10 -3.46
N GLU A 66 12.27 10.70 -4.01
CA GLU A 66 11.77 12.01 -3.58
C GLU A 66 11.02 11.87 -2.25
N PRO A 67 11.45 12.52 -1.15
CA PRO A 67 10.82 12.35 0.16
C PRO A 67 9.34 12.75 0.20
N GLN A 68 8.95 13.80 -0.53
CA GLN A 68 7.58 14.29 -0.54
C GLN A 68 6.63 13.37 -1.29
N GLU A 69 7.05 12.88 -2.47
CA GLU A 69 6.31 11.84 -3.18
C GLU A 69 6.16 10.59 -2.31
N LYS A 70 7.27 10.06 -1.79
CA LYS A 70 7.25 8.88 -0.92
C LYS A 70 6.30 9.06 0.26
N ARG A 71 6.35 10.22 0.94
CA ARG A 71 5.46 10.54 2.06
C ARG A 71 3.99 10.44 1.65
N ARG A 72 3.60 11.02 0.51
CA ARG A 72 2.22 11.02 0.02
C ARG A 72 1.68 9.59 -0.16
N TYR A 73 2.49 8.68 -0.70
CA TYR A 73 2.05 7.30 -0.90
C TYR A 73 2.10 6.45 0.37
N VAL A 74 3.08 6.68 1.25
CA VAL A 74 3.13 6.06 2.58
C VAL A 74 1.90 6.46 3.41
N GLU A 75 1.46 7.72 3.31
CA GLU A 75 0.24 8.21 3.95
C GLU A 75 -1.00 7.46 3.47
N LYS A 76 -1.17 7.33 2.16
CA LYS A 76 -2.31 6.61 1.58
C LYS A 76 -2.32 5.13 1.98
N PHE A 77 -1.15 4.49 2.00
CA PHE A 77 -1.02 3.12 2.48
C PHE A 77 -1.40 3.01 3.96
N ARG A 78 -0.98 3.97 4.78
CA ARG A 78 -1.37 4.03 6.20
C ARG A 78 -2.87 4.15 6.40
N VAL A 79 -3.54 4.98 5.61
CA VAL A 79 -5.00 5.16 5.70
C VAL A 79 -5.74 3.84 5.52
N ILE A 80 -5.30 3.00 4.59
CA ILE A 80 -5.87 1.66 4.39
C ILE A 80 -5.61 0.79 5.62
N LEU A 81 -4.35 0.69 6.04
CA LEU A 81 -4.00 -0.15 7.19
C LEU A 81 -4.66 0.30 8.50
N SER A 82 -4.99 1.58 8.63
CA SER A 82 -5.61 2.13 9.84
C SER A 82 -7.02 1.64 10.13
N SER A 83 -7.72 1.08 9.13
CA SER A 83 -9.01 0.43 9.35
C SER A 83 -8.87 -1.01 9.86
N TRP A 84 -7.67 -1.59 9.82
CA TRP A 84 -7.46 -2.99 10.14
C TRP A 84 -7.47 -3.23 11.65
N PRO A 85 -7.92 -4.42 12.10
CA PRO A 85 -7.82 -4.81 13.50
C PRO A 85 -6.37 -4.73 13.98
N THR A 86 -6.17 -4.34 15.24
CA THR A 86 -4.85 -4.28 15.91
C THR A 86 -3.85 -3.30 15.28
N PHE A 87 -4.33 -2.33 14.50
CA PHE A 87 -3.47 -1.28 13.96
C PHE A 87 -2.74 -0.53 15.11
N PRO A 88 -1.41 -0.34 15.03
CA PRO A 88 -0.65 0.25 16.13
C PRO A 88 -0.98 1.73 16.35
N VAL A 89 -1.28 2.10 17.59
CA VAL A 89 -1.59 3.50 17.99
C VAL A 89 -0.47 4.47 17.63
N ASP A 90 0.79 4.04 17.74
CA ASP A 90 1.97 4.85 17.36
C ASP A 90 2.00 5.21 15.86
N LEU A 91 1.21 4.52 15.03
CA LEU A 91 1.10 4.74 13.59
C LEU A 91 -0.21 5.43 13.21
N GLU A 92 -1.12 5.77 14.13
CA GLU A 92 -2.36 6.48 13.77
C GLU A 92 -2.09 7.91 13.28
N GLY A 93 -1.05 8.55 13.82
CA GLY A 93 -0.68 9.93 13.49
C GLY A 93 -0.30 10.15 12.03
N SER A 94 -0.83 11.23 11.44
CA SER A 94 -0.46 11.66 10.08
C SER A 94 1.00 12.09 9.98
N LEU A 95 1.67 11.73 8.87
CA LEU A 95 3.00 12.24 8.56
C LEU A 95 2.87 13.70 8.16
N LEU A 96 3.33 14.61 9.04
CA LEU A 96 3.36 16.04 8.78
C LEU A 96 4.02 16.36 7.42
N PRO A 97 3.54 17.38 6.67
CA PRO A 97 4.17 17.79 5.41
C PRO A 97 5.66 18.15 5.54
N SER A 98 6.08 18.62 6.71
CA SER A 98 7.46 18.95 7.06
C SER A 98 8.28 17.76 7.58
N ALA A 99 7.74 16.54 7.54
CA ALA A 99 8.44 15.37 8.05
C ALA A 99 9.76 15.13 7.31
N VAL A 100 10.82 14.91 8.08
CA VAL A 100 12.15 14.57 7.57
C VAL A 100 12.10 13.20 6.88
N GLY A 101 12.88 13.01 5.81
CA GLY A 101 12.91 11.75 5.04
C GLY A 101 13.16 10.50 5.90
N THR A 102 13.95 10.62 6.97
CA THR A 102 14.18 9.55 7.95
C THR A 102 12.90 9.12 8.65
N CYS A 103 12.04 10.06 9.06
CA CYS A 103 10.75 9.76 9.70
C CYS A 103 9.82 9.01 8.73
N VAL A 104 9.77 9.44 7.46
CA VAL A 104 8.97 8.77 6.42
C VAL A 104 9.45 7.33 6.21
N TRP A 105 10.77 7.09 6.24
CA TRP A 105 11.32 5.75 6.12
C TRP A 105 10.98 4.85 7.31
N VAL A 106 11.07 5.37 8.54
CA VAL A 106 10.71 4.63 9.77
C VAL A 106 9.24 4.22 9.72
N VAL A 107 8.34 5.15 9.43
CA VAL A 107 6.90 4.86 9.32
C VAL A 107 6.63 3.86 8.21
N LYS A 108 7.22 4.03 7.01
CA LYS A 108 7.10 3.06 5.92
C LYS A 108 7.51 1.65 6.37
N LYS A 109 8.63 1.52 7.09
CA LYS A 109 9.13 0.23 7.56
C LYS A 109 8.17 -0.42 8.57
N GLN A 110 7.60 0.36 9.49
CA GLN A 110 6.64 -0.13 10.46
C GLN A 110 5.33 -0.58 9.79
N LEU A 111 4.82 0.20 8.83
CA LEU A 111 3.63 -0.17 8.05
C LEU A 111 3.87 -1.43 7.21
N ALA A 112 5.04 -1.56 6.57
CA ALA A 112 5.40 -2.76 5.85
C ALA A 112 5.43 -3.98 6.77
N ARG A 113 6.00 -3.85 7.98
CA ARG A 113 6.02 -4.93 8.98
C ARG A 113 4.61 -5.32 9.40
N PHE A 114 3.76 -4.34 9.72
CA PHE A 114 2.36 -4.57 10.10
C PHE A 114 1.59 -5.29 8.99
N TYR A 115 1.72 -4.83 7.74
CA TYR A 115 1.13 -5.48 6.57
C TYR A 115 1.60 -6.94 6.44
N THR A 116 2.92 -7.18 6.46
CA THR A 116 3.46 -8.53 6.31
C THR A 116 3.02 -9.48 7.42
N GLN A 117 2.92 -8.97 8.65
CA GLN A 117 2.46 -9.77 9.79
C GLN A 117 0.97 -10.08 9.67
N SER A 118 0.14 -9.08 9.34
CA SER A 118 -1.31 -9.25 9.15
C SER A 118 -1.63 -10.25 8.06
N PHE A 119 -0.87 -10.23 6.96
CA PHE A 119 -0.99 -11.19 5.88
C PHE A 119 -0.62 -12.61 6.33
N PHE A 120 0.53 -12.75 7.03
CA PHE A 120 0.96 -14.03 7.57
C PHE A 120 -0.04 -14.62 8.56
N ASP A 121 -0.57 -13.79 9.46
CA ASP A 121 -1.55 -14.20 10.47
C ASP A 121 -2.88 -14.65 9.83
N SER A 122 -3.23 -14.08 8.68
CA SER A 122 -4.46 -14.39 7.94
C SER A 122 -4.34 -15.61 7.01
N PHE A 123 -3.20 -15.76 6.32
CA PHE A 123 -3.04 -16.75 5.25
C PHE A 123 -1.99 -17.84 5.55
N GLY A 124 -1.22 -17.72 6.64
CA GLY A 124 -0.17 -18.69 7.01
C GLY A 124 1.08 -18.66 6.12
N GLN A 125 1.23 -17.65 5.26
CA GLN A 125 2.36 -17.48 4.36
C GLN A 125 2.78 -16.02 4.23
N LEU A 126 3.98 -15.78 3.72
CA LEU A 126 4.46 -14.41 3.49
C LEU A 126 3.83 -13.80 2.23
N PRO A 127 3.50 -12.49 2.24
CA PRO A 127 3.01 -11.82 1.04
C PRO A 127 4.12 -11.58 0.02
N ILE A 128 3.71 -11.29 -1.20
CA ILE A 128 4.54 -10.78 -2.26
C ILE A 128 4.79 -9.29 -2.00
N VAL A 129 6.07 -8.93 -1.84
CA VAL A 129 6.49 -7.55 -1.60
C VAL A 129 6.83 -6.86 -2.94
N PRO A 130 6.40 -5.60 -3.15
CA PRO A 130 6.76 -4.82 -4.33
C PRO A 130 8.28 -4.74 -4.54
N ARG A 131 8.70 -4.80 -5.81
CA ARG A 131 10.11 -4.74 -6.21
C ARG A 131 10.48 -3.36 -6.74
N LEU A 132 11.74 -2.97 -6.54
CA LEU A 132 12.30 -1.84 -7.29
C LEU A 132 12.35 -2.19 -8.78
N ILE A 133 12.23 -1.19 -9.64
CA ILE A 133 12.45 -1.40 -11.07
C ILE A 133 13.90 -1.85 -11.33
N PRO A 134 14.15 -2.74 -12.32
CA PRO A 134 15.50 -3.16 -12.70
C PRO A 134 16.38 -2.02 -13.20
#